data_AF-A0A7C6AMP0-F1
#
_entry.id   AF-A0A7C6AMP0-F1
#
_cell.length_a   1.000
_cell.length_b   1.000
_cell.length_c   1.000
_cell.angle_alpha   90.00
_cell.angle_beta   90.00
_cell.angle_gamma   90.00
#
_symmetry.space_group_name_H-M   'P 1'
#
loop_
_entity.id
_entity.type
_entity.pdbx_description
1 polymer ?
#
loop_
_entity_poly.entity_id
_entity_poly.type
_entity_poly.pdbx_seq_one_letter_code
_entity_poly.pdbx_strand_id
1 'polypeptide(L)'
;MLFSYNESNALYLQFFIINAASIIDIFLVHAILRTVPCAVHVVFIGDVYQLPVVETGNFLRDVINSHSHCMVSRLRRYLDKHTIV
;
A
#
# COMPACT_ATOMS: atom_id res chain seq x y z
N MET A 1 -11.10 -14.76 9.55
CA MET A 1 -10.64 -14.94 8.16
C MET A 1 -9.49 -15.92 8.16
N LEU A 2 -9.54 -16.99 7.37
CA LEU A 2 -8.37 -17.83 7.10
C LEU A 2 -7.73 -17.36 5.78
N PHE A 3 -6.45 -17.00 5.82
CA PHE A 3 -5.65 -16.70 4.63
C PHE A 3 -4.83 -17.93 4.25
N SER A 4 -4.72 -18.23 2.96
CA SER A 4 -3.89 -19.34 2.45
C SER A 4 -2.40 -19.11 2.67
N TYR A 5 -1.98 -17.86 2.74
CA TYR A 5 -0.60 -17.45 3.01
C TYR A 5 -0.52 -16.76 4.38
N ASN A 6 0.57 -16.99 5.09
CA ASN A 6 0.88 -16.43 6.41
C ASN A 6 2.40 -16.52 6.66
N GLU A 7 2.86 -16.22 7.88
CA GLU A 7 4.28 -16.30 8.22
C GLU A 7 4.90 -17.71 8.08
N SER A 8 4.11 -18.77 8.24
CA SER A 8 4.54 -20.16 8.08
C SER A 8 4.43 -20.65 6.63
N ASN A 9 3.64 -19.97 5.80
CA ASN A 9 3.48 -20.22 4.38
C ASN A 9 3.57 -18.89 3.62
N ALA A 10 4.79 -18.39 3.51
CA ALA A 10 5.09 -17.09 2.91
C ALA A 10 4.97 -17.11 1.38
N LEU A 11 4.81 -15.93 0.79
CA LEU A 11 4.79 -15.78 -0.67
C LEU A 11 6.20 -16.00 -1.25
N TYR A 12 6.30 -16.83 -2.28
CA TYR A 12 7.54 -17.04 -3.02
C TYR A 12 7.63 -16.09 -4.22
N LEU A 13 8.14 -14.87 -3.97
CA LEU A 13 8.27 -13.81 -4.96
C LEU A 13 9.44 -12.88 -4.60
N GLN A 14 9.85 -12.02 -5.54
CA GLN A 14 10.90 -11.01 -5.32
C GLN A 14 10.33 -9.60 -5.18
N PHE A 15 9.19 -9.34 -5.85
CA PHE A 15 8.48 -8.07 -5.83
C PHE A 15 7.00 -8.30 -5.58
N PHE A 16 6.42 -7.48 -4.71
CA PHE A 16 4.97 -7.44 -4.48
C PHE A 16 4.47 -6.01 -4.68
N ILE A 17 3.72 -5.79 -5.76
CA ILE A 17 3.16 -4.48 -6.11
C ILE A 17 1.66 -4.48 -5.78
N ILE A 18 1.23 -3.52 -4.98
CA ILE A 18 -0.16 -3.37 -4.55
C ILE A 18 -0.66 -2.03 -5.07
N ASN A 19 -1.59 -2.09 -6.02
CA ASN A 19 -2.29 -0.93 -6.53
C ASN A 19 -3.50 -0.58 -5.66
N ALA A 20 -3.99 0.66 -5.76
CA ALA A 20 -5.10 1.18 -4.97
C ALA A 20 -4.93 1.03 -3.45
N ALA A 21 -3.69 1.17 -2.96
CA ALA A 21 -3.34 1.03 -1.55
C ALA A 21 -3.97 2.09 -0.63
N SER A 22 -4.65 3.10 -1.18
CA SER A 22 -5.46 4.06 -0.41
C SER A 22 -6.75 3.46 0.14
N ILE A 23 -7.22 2.34 -0.42
CA ILE A 23 -8.51 1.71 -0.11
C ILE A 23 -8.34 0.43 0.75
N ILE A 24 -7.11 -0.04 0.99
CA ILE A 24 -6.88 -1.24 1.81
C ILE A 24 -6.87 -0.91 3.30
N ASP A 25 -7.58 -1.69 4.10
CA ASP A 25 -7.61 -1.52 5.55
C ASP A 25 -6.33 -2.02 6.23
N ILE A 26 -6.14 -1.62 7.49
CA ILE A 26 -4.92 -1.95 8.25
C ILE A 26 -4.78 -3.44 8.56
N PHE A 27 -5.88 -4.20 8.69
CA PHE A 27 -5.83 -5.63 8.97
C PHE A 27 -5.38 -6.41 7.75
N LEU A 28 -5.85 -6.04 6.56
CA LEU A 28 -5.40 -6.62 5.31
C LEU A 28 -3.93 -6.29 5.04
N VAL A 29 -3.50 -5.05 5.28
CA VAL A 29 -2.08 -4.69 5.19
C VAL A 29 -1.25 -5.53 6.15
N HIS A 30 -1.68 -5.68 7.40
CA HIS A 30 -0.99 -6.49 8.39
C HIS A 30 -0.89 -7.95 7.96
N ALA A 31 -1.99 -8.53 7.45
CA ALA A 31 -1.99 -9.88 6.91
C ALA A 31 -1.02 -10.00 5.73
N ILE A 32 -1.05 -9.09 4.77
CA ILE A 32 -0.13 -9.03 3.63
C ILE A 32 1.32 -9.00 4.11
N LEU A 33 1.69 -8.06 4.99
CA LEU A 33 3.07 -7.90 5.43
C LEU A 33 3.60 -9.14 6.17
N ARG A 34 2.75 -9.87 6.90
CA ARG A 34 3.12 -11.15 7.53
C ARG A 34 3.42 -12.27 6.52
N THR A 35 2.89 -12.19 5.31
CA THR A 35 3.17 -13.17 4.24
C THR A 35 4.44 -12.86 3.46
N VAL A 36 5.03 -11.69 3.66
CA VAL A 36 6.14 -11.20 2.83
C VAL A 36 7.49 -11.42 3.54
N PRO A 37 8.41 -12.23 2.98
CA PRO A 37 9.77 -12.36 3.51
C PRO A 37 10.56 -11.05 3.43
N CYS A 38 11.51 -10.86 4.35
CA CYS A 38 12.34 -9.63 4.40
C CYS A 38 13.14 -9.34 3.12
N ALA A 39 13.42 -10.36 2.30
CA ALA A 39 14.15 -10.22 1.04
C ALA A 39 13.30 -9.67 -0.12
N VAL A 40 11.98 -9.49 0.08
CA VAL A 40 11.05 -9.05 -0.94
C VAL A 40 10.87 -7.55 -0.93
N HIS A 41 10.84 -6.96 -2.12
CA HIS A 41 10.47 -5.56 -2.29
C HIS A 41 8.95 -5.41 -2.38
N VAL A 42 8.36 -4.61 -1.48
CA VAL A 42 6.94 -4.27 -1.52
C VAL A 42 6.76 -2.84 -2.02
N VAL A 43 5.88 -2.64 -3.00
CA VAL A 43 5.55 -1.34 -3.57
C VAL A 43 4.07 -1.07 -3.42
N PHE A 44 3.72 -0.06 -2.62
CA PHE A 44 2.35 0.43 -2.50
C PHE A 44 2.12 1.60 -3.43
N ILE A 45 1.08 1.52 -4.25
CA ILE A 45 0.66 2.56 -5.20
C ILE A 45 -0.77 2.95 -4.86
N GLY A 46 -1.03 4.24 -4.65
CA GLY A 46 -2.37 4.72 -4.36
C GLY A 46 -2.45 6.25 -4.35
N ASP A 47 -3.69 6.74 -4.29
CA ASP A 47 -3.98 8.17 -4.20
C ASP A 47 -4.45 8.52 -2.78
N VAL A 48 -3.64 9.33 -2.08
CA VAL A 48 -3.92 9.81 -0.71
C VAL A 48 -5.11 10.75 -0.61
N TYR A 49 -5.62 11.25 -1.74
CA TYR A 49 -6.79 12.11 -1.83
C TYR A 49 -8.07 11.37 -2.18
N GLN A 50 -7.98 10.09 -2.56
CA GLN A 50 -9.16 9.25 -2.72
C GLN A 50 -9.87 9.07 -1.37
N LEU A 51 -11.18 8.77 -1.43
CA LEU A 51 -11.95 8.44 -0.24
C LEU A 51 -11.23 7.36 0.57
N PRO A 52 -11.05 7.55 1.89
CA PRO A 52 -10.41 6.57 2.74
C PRO A 52 -11.26 5.31 2.82
N VAL A 53 -10.64 4.22 3.27
CA VAL A 53 -11.33 2.97 3.56
C VAL A 53 -12.50 3.22 4.52
N VAL A 54 -13.61 2.51 4.32
CA VAL A 54 -14.78 2.55 5.21
C VAL A 54 -14.46 1.93 6.59
N GLU A 55 -13.49 1.03 6.61
CA GLU A 55 -12.95 0.32 7.78
C GLU A 55 -11.87 1.15 8.52
N THR A 56 -11.36 0.64 9.64
CA THR A 56 -10.43 1.38 10.52
C THR A 56 -9.02 1.51 9.91
N GLY A 57 -8.45 2.71 10.05
CA GLY A 57 -7.05 3.03 9.73
C GLY A 57 -6.86 3.72 8.38
N ASN A 58 -5.82 4.55 8.26
CA ASN A 58 -5.46 5.22 7.00
C ASN A 58 -4.01 4.87 6.62
N PHE A 59 -3.80 3.58 6.36
CA PHE A 59 -2.48 3.00 6.16
C PHE A 59 -1.58 3.83 5.24
N LEU A 60 -2.05 4.15 4.03
CA LEU A 60 -1.21 4.84 3.04
C LEU A 60 -0.80 6.24 3.52
N ARG A 61 -1.72 6.99 4.14
CA ARG A 61 -1.43 8.33 4.68
C ARG A 61 -0.51 8.24 5.90
N ASP A 62 -0.73 7.26 6.78
CA ASP A 62 0.05 7.06 7.99
C ASP A 62 1.50 6.66 7.65
N VAL A 63 1.71 5.78 6.66
CA VAL A 63 3.04 5.42 6.16
C VAL A 63 3.76 6.65 5.61
N ILE A 64 3.09 7.46 4.78
CA ILE A 64 3.66 8.69 4.23
C ILE A 64 4.05 9.68 5.34
N ASN A 65 3.20 9.82 6.35
CA ASN A 65 3.42 10.73 7.48
C ASN A 65 4.42 10.20 8.52
N SER A 66 4.71 8.90 8.54
CA SER A 66 5.64 8.31 9.52
C SER A 66 7.09 8.77 9.31
N HIS A 67 7.44 9.29 8.13
CA HIS A 67 8.79 9.74 7.73
C HIS A 67 9.90 8.72 8.01
N SER A 68 9.54 7.46 8.27
CA SER A 68 10.43 6.46 8.83
C SER A 68 10.37 5.21 7.96
N HIS A 69 11.49 4.91 7.31
CA HIS A 69 11.82 3.58 6.79
C HIS A 69 11.12 3.13 5.49
N CYS A 70 10.29 3.99 4.88
CA CYS A 70 9.74 3.75 3.54
C CYS A 70 10.13 4.89 2.59
N MET A 71 10.68 4.55 1.42
CA MET A 71 10.93 5.54 0.37
C MET A 71 9.58 5.96 -0.24
N VAL A 72 9.23 7.23 -0.09
CA VAL A 72 7.99 7.80 -0.64
C VAL A 72 8.32 8.62 -1.88
N SER A 73 7.76 8.23 -3.02
CA SER A 73 7.84 9.00 -4.26
C SER A 73 6.47 9.55 -4.62
N ARG A 74 6.32 10.87 -4.62
CA ARG A 74 5.08 11.53 -5.02
C ARG A 74 5.12 11.92 -6.49
N LEU A 75 4.34 11.21 -7.30
CA LEU A 75 4.15 11.57 -8.70
C LEU A 75 3.24 12.79 -8.78
N ARG A 76 3.74 13.86 -9.41
CA ARG A 76 2.91 15.03 -9.75
C ARG A 76 2.41 14.87 -11.16
N ARG A 77 1.09 14.99 -11.35
CA ARG A 77 0.51 15.05 -12.69
C ARG A 77 1.03 16.32 -13.35
N TYR A 78 1.74 16.18 -14.47
CA TYR A 78 2.08 17.30 -15.35
C TYR A 78 0.79 17.67 -16.09
N LEU A 79 -0.06 18.46 -15.44
CA LEU A 79 -1.25 19.01 -16.08
C LEU A 79 -0.83 20.29 -16.79
N ASP A 80 -0.57 20.19 -18.09
CA ASP A 80 -0.83 21.31 -18.99
C ASP A 80 -2.27 21.76 -18.81
N LYS A 81 -2.48 23.08 -18.96
CA LYS A 81 -3.67 23.86 -18.58
C LYS A 81 -4.99 23.53 -19.30
N HIS A 82 -5.23 22.28 -19.72
CA HIS A 82 -6.47 21.92 -20.40
C HIS A 82 -7.13 20.66 -19.83
N THR A 83 -8.25 20.94 -19.15
CA THR A 83 -9.45 20.09 -19.05
C THR A 83 -9.36 18.83 -18.20
N ILE A 84 -10.12 18.80 -17.10
CA ILE A 84 -11.21 17.82 -16.91
C ILE A 84 -12.36 18.56 -16.22
N VAL A 85 -13.45 18.76 -16.96
CA VAL A 85 -14.80 19.05 -16.42
C VAL A 85 -15.44 17.71 -16.08
#